data_AF-X0WUX4-F1
#
_entry.id   AF-X0WUX4-F1
#
_cell.length_a   1.000
_cell.length_b   1.000
_cell.length_c   1.000
_cell.angle_alpha   90.00
_cell.angle_beta   90.00
_cell.angle_gamma   90.00
#
_symmetry.space_group_name_H-M   'P 1'
#
loop_
_entity.id
_entity.type
_entity.pdbx_description
1 polymer ?
#
loop_
_entity_poly.entity_id
_entity_poly.type
_entity_poly.pdbx_seq_one_letter_code
_entity_poly.pdbx_strand_id
1 'polypeptide(L)'
;MGRKSLELNPYEVAKKQIDIVAKEIGLDPNITRYLKRIERALIVSIPIMMDNGSLQIFEGYRVHHSTVRGPGKGGIRFAPNVNLDEVKALATWMTWKSSLLKLPLGGAKGGICVNPRELSKKELEKLTRRYASAIINIIGPDIDIPAPDVNTNAQIMAWIMDTYSMNKGRAVPGVVTGKPIEIGGSVGRNSATGRGLYFVIDAMCEKLNIKLESQTIIVQGFW
;
A
#
# COMPACT_ATOMS: atom_id res chain seq x y z
N MET A 1 -16.56 29.43 19.18
CA MET A 1 -16.76 27.97 19.01
C MET A 1 -16.10 27.53 17.72
N GLY A 2 -14.88 26.99 17.79
CA GLY A 2 -14.14 26.54 16.61
C GLY A 2 -14.84 25.34 15.96
N ARG A 3 -15.04 25.39 14.64
CA ARG A 3 -15.43 24.23 13.84
C ARG A 3 -14.33 23.16 14.03
N LYS A 4 -14.57 22.16 14.88
CA LYS A 4 -13.85 20.89 14.77
C LYS A 4 -14.16 20.36 13.38
N SER A 5 -13.18 20.37 12.48
CA SER A 5 -13.27 19.56 11.27
C SER A 5 -13.58 18.14 11.72
N LEU A 6 -14.73 17.60 11.29
CA LEU A 6 -15.03 16.20 11.43
C LEU A 6 -13.95 15.43 10.67
N GLU A 7 -12.92 14.99 11.38
CA GLU A 7 -11.86 14.19 10.80
C GLU A 7 -12.47 12.84 10.41
N LEU A 8 -12.72 12.69 9.11
CA LEU A 8 -13.42 11.54 8.58
C LEU A 8 -12.47 10.34 8.67
N ASN A 9 -12.73 9.41 9.59
CA ASN A 9 -11.91 8.21 9.74
C ASN A 9 -11.96 7.36 8.45
N PRO A 10 -10.84 7.14 7.74
CA PRO A 10 -10.84 6.43 6.46
C PRO A 10 -11.36 4.99 6.56
N TYR A 11 -11.15 4.31 7.69
CA TYR A 11 -11.60 2.93 7.86
C TYR A 11 -13.12 2.84 8.02
N GLU A 12 -13.73 3.81 8.71
CA GLU A 12 -15.20 3.89 8.81
C GLU A 12 -15.83 4.26 7.45
N VAL A 13 -15.14 5.04 6.61
CA VAL A 13 -15.56 5.27 5.22
C VAL A 13 -15.56 3.97 4.42
N ALA A 14 -14.48 3.18 4.49
CA ALA A 14 -14.40 1.90 3.79
C ALA A 14 -15.51 0.94 4.24
N LYS A 15 -15.82 0.87 5.53
CA LYS A 15 -16.91 0.04 6.06
C LYS A 15 -18.28 0.50 5.57
N LYS A 16 -18.53 1.81 5.50
CA LYS A 16 -19.78 2.36 4.93
C LYS A 16 -19.93 2.02 3.46
N GLN A 17 -18.84 2.03 2.69
CA GLN A 17 -18.88 1.62 1.27
C GLN A 17 -19.30 0.15 1.13
N ILE A 18 -18.83 -0.75 2.01
CA ILE A 18 -19.30 -2.14 2.04
C ILE A 18 -20.80 -2.18 2.32
N ASP A 19 -21.28 -1.45 3.34
CA ASP A 19 -22.70 -1.46 3.71
C ASP A 19 -23.61 -1.03 2.55
N ILE A 20 -23.21 0.02 1.82
CA ILE A 20 -23.95 0.52 0.65
C ILE A 20 -24.06 -0.57 -0.42
N VAL A 21 -22.93 -1.17 -0.81
CA VAL A 21 -22.90 -2.19 -1.87
C VAL A 21 -23.58 -3.48 -1.44
N ALA A 22 -23.38 -3.91 -0.20
CA ALA A 22 -23.99 -5.12 0.36
C ALA A 22 -25.52 -5.04 0.33
N LYS A 23 -26.09 -3.87 0.65
CA LYS A 23 -27.53 -3.63 0.55
C LYS A 23 -28.02 -3.72 -0.89
N GLU A 24 -27.28 -3.11 -1.82
CA GLU A 24 -27.66 -3.06 -3.24
C GLU A 24 -27.73 -4.45 -3.89
N ILE A 25 -26.77 -5.32 -3.55
CA ILE A 25 -26.67 -6.67 -4.14
C ILE A 25 -27.36 -7.76 -3.31
N GLY A 26 -28.02 -7.41 -2.20
CA GLY A 26 -28.62 -8.38 -1.29
C GLY A 26 -27.61 -9.35 -0.67
N LEU A 27 -26.41 -8.87 -0.33
CA LEU A 27 -25.31 -9.70 0.16
C LEU A 27 -25.66 -10.31 1.53
N ASP A 28 -25.30 -11.58 1.74
CA ASP A 28 -25.47 -12.25 3.03
C ASP A 28 -24.90 -11.38 4.18
N PRO A 29 -25.68 -11.12 5.25
CA PRO A 29 -25.23 -10.31 6.39
C PRO A 29 -23.96 -10.85 7.07
N ASN A 30 -23.74 -12.17 7.07
CA ASN A 30 -22.53 -12.80 7.59
C ASN A 30 -21.31 -12.45 6.74
N ILE A 31 -21.44 -12.50 5.41
CA ILE A 31 -20.38 -12.11 4.48
C ILE A 31 -20.09 -10.62 4.64
N THR A 32 -21.13 -9.79 4.73
CA THR A 32 -20.99 -8.35 4.97
C THR A 32 -20.24 -8.06 6.28
N ARG A 33 -20.59 -8.76 7.37
CA ARG A 33 -19.89 -8.63 8.66
C ARG A 33 -18.42 -9.07 8.54
N TYR A 34 -18.15 -10.13 7.81
CA TYR A 34 -16.78 -10.63 7.58
C TYR A 34 -15.95 -9.61 6.79
N LEU A 35 -16.45 -9.11 5.66
CA LEU A 35 -15.74 -8.16 4.80
C LEU A 35 -15.46 -6.82 5.49
N LYS A 36 -16.19 -6.47 6.55
CA LYS A 36 -15.94 -5.25 7.35
C LYS A 36 -14.82 -5.43 8.37
N ARG A 37 -14.26 -6.63 8.53
CA ARG A 37 -13.19 -6.93 9.48
C ARG A 37 -11.83 -7.00 8.78
N ILE A 38 -10.80 -6.68 9.54
CA ILE A 38 -9.40 -6.83 9.13
C ILE A 38 -8.95 -8.20 9.61
N GLU A 39 -8.43 -9.02 8.70
CA GLU A 39 -7.90 -10.35 9.02
C GLU A 39 -6.72 -10.29 9.98
N ARG A 40 -5.79 -9.35 9.77
CA ARG A 40 -4.59 -9.20 10.60
C ARG A 40 -4.07 -7.77 10.57
N ALA A 41 -3.64 -7.25 11.71
CA ALA A 41 -2.90 -5.99 11.79
C ALA A 41 -1.66 -6.19 12.68
N LEU A 42 -0.50 -5.86 12.15
CA LEU A 42 0.77 -5.84 12.88
C LEU A 42 1.23 -4.39 13.04
N ILE A 43 1.51 -4.01 14.29
CA ILE A 43 2.14 -2.72 14.65
C ILE A 43 3.54 -3.05 15.16
N VAL A 44 4.55 -2.31 14.70
CA VAL A 44 5.95 -2.54 15.05
C VAL A 44 6.63 -1.24 15.46
N SER A 45 7.50 -1.32 16.46
CA SER A 45 8.45 -0.25 16.79
C SER A 45 9.74 -0.45 16.00
N ILE A 46 10.23 0.62 15.35
CA ILE A 46 11.36 0.60 14.44
C ILE A 46 12.45 1.52 15.01
N PRO A 47 13.27 1.04 15.96
CA PRO A 47 14.39 1.81 16.50
C PRO A 47 15.53 1.90 15.48
N ILE A 48 16.05 3.10 15.22
CA ILE A 48 17.28 3.33 14.45
C ILE A 48 18.17 4.35 15.14
N MET A 49 19.49 4.18 14.96
CA MET A 49 20.48 5.19 15.31
C MET A 49 20.60 6.20 14.16
N MET A 50 20.25 7.44 14.47
CA MET A 50 20.39 8.60 13.58
C MET A 50 21.86 8.92 13.33
N ASP A 51 22.14 9.69 12.29
CA ASP A 51 23.50 10.05 11.89
C ASP A 51 24.20 10.95 12.92
N ASN A 52 23.44 11.68 13.74
CA ASN A 52 23.95 12.44 14.89
C ASN A 52 24.18 11.58 16.16
N GLY A 53 23.97 10.26 16.08
CA GLY A 53 24.14 9.33 17.20
C GLY A 53 22.96 9.25 18.17
N SER A 54 21.86 9.97 17.94
CA SER A 54 20.64 9.83 18.73
C SER A 54 19.83 8.58 18.32
N LEU A 55 19.08 8.00 19.25
CA LEU A 55 18.13 6.93 18.98
C LEU A 55 16.77 7.54 18.64
N GLN A 56 16.20 7.17 17.50
CA GLN A 56 14.82 7.49 17.14
C GLN A 56 14.02 6.21 16.92
N ILE A 57 12.79 6.19 17.42
CA ILE A 57 11.88 5.04 17.30
C ILE A 57 10.67 5.47 16.47
N PHE A 58 10.50 4.81 15.33
CA PHE A 58 9.37 5.06 14.43
C PHE A 58 8.30 3.99 14.63
N GLU A 59 7.05 4.35 14.37
CA GLU A 59 5.94 3.40 14.35
C GLU A 59 5.67 2.90 12.94
N GLY A 60 5.58 1.59 12.78
CA GLY A 60 5.29 0.92 11.52
C GLY A 60 4.06 0.03 11.58
N TYR A 61 3.44 -0.16 10.44
CA TYR A 61 2.20 -0.92 10.28
C TYR A 61 2.29 -1.87 9.11
N ARG A 62 1.76 -3.09 9.27
CA ARG A 62 1.42 -3.96 8.15
C ARG A 62 0.09 -4.65 8.42
N VAL A 63 -0.88 -4.39 7.55
CA VAL A 63 -2.27 -4.81 7.69
C VAL A 63 -2.66 -5.70 6.52
N HIS A 64 -3.24 -6.86 6.81
CA HIS A 64 -3.92 -7.74 5.87
C HIS A 64 -5.42 -7.58 6.08
N HIS A 65 -6.13 -7.07 5.07
CA HIS A 65 -7.58 -7.01 5.14
C HIS A 65 -8.18 -8.39 4.87
N SER A 66 -7.77 -9.04 3.78
CA SER A 66 -8.21 -10.38 3.42
C SER A 66 -7.18 -11.08 2.53
N THR A 67 -6.94 -12.37 2.78
CA THR A 67 -6.08 -13.27 2.00
C THR A 67 -6.88 -14.39 1.31
N VAL A 68 -8.21 -14.33 1.31
CA VAL A 68 -9.10 -15.38 0.78
C VAL A 68 -8.82 -15.73 -0.69
N ARG A 69 -8.46 -14.74 -1.51
CA ARG A 69 -8.17 -14.93 -2.95
C ARG A 69 -6.71 -15.25 -3.26
N GLY A 70 -5.83 -15.25 -2.25
CA GLY A 70 -4.39 -15.44 -2.41
C GLY A 70 -3.57 -14.50 -1.51
N PRO A 71 -2.25 -14.43 -1.74
CA PRO A 71 -1.32 -13.66 -0.90
C PRO A 71 -1.73 -12.20 -0.74
N GLY A 72 -1.40 -11.61 0.42
CA GLY A 72 -1.54 -10.19 0.66
C GLY A 72 -0.84 -9.37 -0.42
N LYS A 73 -1.48 -8.29 -0.89
CA LYS A 73 -0.86 -7.37 -1.84
C LYS A 73 -1.13 -5.93 -1.48
N GLY A 74 -0.07 -5.15 -1.36
CA GLY A 74 -0.16 -3.69 -1.43
C GLY A 74 1.04 -2.96 -0.86
N GLY A 75 1.06 -1.66 -1.16
CA GLY A 75 2.24 -0.82 -0.97
C GLY A 75 2.58 -0.48 0.48
N ILE A 76 3.74 0.13 0.68
CA ILE A 76 4.21 0.67 1.95
C ILE A 76 4.33 2.19 1.81
N ARG A 77 3.63 2.95 2.65
CA ARG A 77 3.62 4.42 2.65
C ARG A 77 4.54 4.99 3.71
N PHE A 78 5.38 5.97 3.36
CA PHE A 78 6.14 6.76 4.33
C PHE A 78 5.53 8.17 4.40
N ALA A 79 4.82 8.49 5.48
CA ALA A 79 4.30 9.83 5.69
C ALA A 79 4.13 10.12 7.19
N PRO A 80 4.24 11.39 7.62
CA PRO A 80 4.22 11.76 9.04
C PRO A 80 2.86 11.57 9.72
N ASN A 81 1.78 11.40 8.94
CA ASN A 81 0.41 11.26 9.42
C ASN A 81 -0.15 9.84 9.25
N VAL A 82 0.68 8.87 8.84
CA VAL A 82 0.25 7.47 8.72
C VAL A 82 -0.19 6.97 10.09
N ASN A 83 -1.42 6.48 10.16
CA ASN A 83 -1.98 5.82 11.32
C ASN A 83 -2.64 4.49 10.95
N LEU A 84 -2.94 3.67 11.95
CA LEU A 84 -3.49 2.34 11.76
C LEU A 84 -4.79 2.33 10.92
N ASP A 85 -5.71 3.28 11.15
CA ASP A 85 -7.01 3.26 10.47
C ASP A 85 -6.89 3.65 8.99
N GLU A 86 -5.99 4.57 8.65
CA GLU A 86 -5.63 4.83 7.26
C GLU A 86 -5.11 3.55 6.57
N VAL A 87 -4.20 2.81 7.23
CA VAL A 87 -3.62 1.59 6.66
C VAL A 87 -4.66 0.48 6.51
N LYS A 88 -5.60 0.34 7.47
CA LYS A 88 -6.75 -0.58 7.35
C LYS A 88 -7.64 -0.23 6.16
N ALA A 89 -7.99 1.03 5.97
CA ALA A 89 -8.80 1.49 4.84
C ALA A 89 -8.13 1.17 3.50
N LEU A 90 -6.84 1.50 3.38
CA LEU A 90 -6.06 1.24 2.18
C LEU A 90 -5.91 -0.27 1.90
N ALA A 91 -5.73 -1.11 2.92
CA ALA A 91 -5.69 -2.57 2.76
C ALA A 91 -7.04 -3.15 2.28
N THR A 92 -8.14 -2.56 2.77
CA THR A 92 -9.51 -2.88 2.35
C THR A 92 -9.70 -2.60 0.86
N TRP A 93 -9.34 -1.39 0.41
CA TRP A 93 -9.41 -1.04 -1.01
C TRP A 93 -8.45 -1.85 -1.89
N MET A 94 -7.30 -2.30 -1.36
CA MET A 94 -6.43 -3.22 -2.08
C MET A 94 -7.11 -4.56 -2.35
N THR A 95 -7.89 -5.08 -1.40
CA THR A 95 -8.66 -6.34 -1.60
C THR A 95 -9.65 -6.17 -2.74
N TRP A 96 -10.41 -5.08 -2.74
CA TRP A 96 -11.43 -4.86 -3.76
C TRP A 96 -10.82 -4.61 -5.14
N LYS A 97 -9.75 -3.80 -5.20
CA LYS A 97 -9.04 -3.54 -6.45
C LYS A 97 -8.45 -4.80 -7.06
N SER A 98 -7.76 -5.62 -6.26
CA SER A 98 -7.24 -6.91 -6.72
C SER A 98 -8.36 -7.82 -7.21
N SER A 99 -9.48 -7.82 -6.48
CA SER A 99 -10.64 -8.65 -6.83
C SER A 99 -11.31 -8.22 -8.13
N LEU A 100 -11.51 -6.91 -8.32
CA LEU A 100 -12.09 -6.30 -9.51
C LEU A 100 -11.29 -6.65 -10.78
N LEU A 101 -9.97 -6.63 -10.67
CA LEU A 101 -9.05 -7.01 -11.75
C LEU A 101 -8.86 -8.53 -11.89
N LYS A 102 -9.63 -9.33 -11.13
CA LYS A 102 -9.56 -10.80 -11.09
C LYS A 102 -8.16 -11.36 -10.79
N LEU A 103 -7.34 -10.61 -10.07
CA LEU A 103 -6.01 -11.07 -9.67
C LEU A 103 -6.13 -12.12 -8.54
N PRO A 104 -5.26 -13.15 -8.52
CA PRO A 104 -5.21 -14.15 -7.44
C PRO A 104 -4.47 -13.58 -6.22
N LEU A 105 -4.93 -12.42 -5.73
CA LEU A 105 -4.28 -11.65 -4.68
C LEU A 105 -5.32 -11.14 -3.70
N GLY A 106 -4.98 -11.20 -2.42
CA GLY A 106 -5.68 -10.51 -1.35
C GLY A 106 -5.37 -9.01 -1.33
N GLY A 107 -5.69 -8.37 -0.20
CA GLY A 107 -5.38 -6.97 0.05
C GLY A 107 -4.60 -6.76 1.32
N ALA A 108 -3.49 -6.05 1.17
CA ALA A 108 -2.60 -5.67 2.25
C ALA A 108 -2.16 -4.21 2.11
N LYS A 109 -1.72 -3.60 3.19
CA LYS A 109 -1.06 -2.30 3.16
C LYS A 109 -0.10 -2.18 4.32
N GLY A 110 0.99 -1.44 4.13
CA GLY A 110 1.83 -1.02 5.24
C GLY A 110 2.13 0.45 5.21
N GLY A 111 2.76 0.92 6.26
CA GLY A 111 3.30 2.26 6.31
C GLY A 111 4.16 2.50 7.53
N ILE A 112 4.92 3.58 7.49
CA ILE A 112 5.75 4.06 8.60
C ILE A 112 5.37 5.52 8.83
N CYS A 113 5.13 5.87 10.09
CA CYS A 113 4.91 7.26 10.52
C CYS A 113 6.25 8.00 10.51
N VAL A 114 6.61 8.60 9.37
CA VAL A 114 7.90 9.27 9.14
C VAL A 114 7.80 10.32 8.05
N ASN A 115 8.52 11.44 8.20
CA ASN A 115 8.79 12.34 7.10
C ASN A 115 10.15 11.96 6.45
N PRO A 116 10.15 11.31 5.27
CA PRO A 116 11.40 10.84 4.67
C PRO A 116 12.32 11.98 4.18
N ARG A 117 11.81 13.22 4.10
CA ARG A 117 12.63 14.40 3.76
C ARG A 117 13.53 14.86 4.90
N GLU A 118 13.22 14.45 6.13
CA GLU A 118 14.01 14.76 7.33
C GLU A 118 15.11 13.72 7.57
N LEU A 119 15.14 12.64 6.79
CA LEU A 119 16.12 11.56 6.93
C LEU A 119 17.19 11.65 5.84
N SER A 120 18.43 11.39 6.24
CA SER A 120 19.49 11.10 5.29
C SER A 120 19.21 9.81 4.53
N LYS A 121 19.87 9.61 3.39
CA LYS A 121 19.75 8.35 2.63
C LYS A 121 20.14 7.13 3.48
N LYS A 122 21.13 7.28 4.37
CA LYS A 122 21.61 6.20 5.26
C LYS A 122 20.58 5.89 6.34
N GLU A 123 19.97 6.92 6.93
CA GLU A 123 18.92 6.75 7.93
C GLU A 123 17.67 6.11 7.31
N LEU A 124 17.29 6.54 6.11
CA LEU A 124 16.17 5.97 5.36
C LEU A 124 16.41 4.49 5.00
N GLU A 125 17.64 4.13 4.66
CA GLU A 125 18.04 2.73 4.46
C GLU A 125 17.92 1.94 5.76
N LYS A 126 18.53 2.40 6.86
CA LYS A 126 18.45 1.75 8.19
C LYS A 126 16.99 1.54 8.60
N LEU A 127 16.15 2.56 8.44
CA LEU A 127 14.72 2.52 8.74
C LEU A 127 14.02 1.43 7.93
N THR A 128 14.24 1.43 6.61
CA THR A 128 13.61 0.48 5.68
C THR A 128 14.01 -0.95 6.01
N ARG A 129 15.29 -1.20 6.28
CA ARG A 129 15.81 -2.52 6.63
C ARG A 129 15.25 -2.99 7.96
N ARG A 130 15.25 -2.13 8.99
CA ARG A 130 14.70 -2.49 10.31
C ARG A 130 13.21 -2.79 10.24
N TYR A 131 12.45 -2.01 9.47
CA TYR A 131 11.03 -2.29 9.21
C TYR A 131 10.82 -3.62 8.48
N ALA A 132 11.59 -3.90 7.42
CA ALA A 132 11.51 -5.15 6.68
C ALA A 132 11.76 -6.37 7.59
N SER A 133 12.77 -6.29 8.46
CA SER A 133 13.02 -7.32 9.48
C SER A 133 11.87 -7.47 10.48
N ALA A 134 11.25 -6.36 10.89
CA ALA A 134 10.15 -6.40 11.86
C ALA A 134 8.87 -7.07 11.32
N ILE A 135 8.65 -7.02 10.01
CA ILE A 135 7.47 -7.65 9.35
C ILE A 135 7.81 -8.98 8.66
N ILE A 136 9.04 -9.48 8.80
CA ILE A 136 9.57 -10.56 7.96
C ILE A 136 8.78 -11.87 8.00
N ASN A 137 8.15 -12.15 9.14
CA ASN A 137 7.39 -13.39 9.35
C ASN A 137 6.00 -13.36 8.71
N ILE A 138 5.55 -12.20 8.23
CA ILE A 138 4.23 -12.02 7.63
C ILE A 138 4.30 -11.56 6.18
N ILE A 139 5.50 -11.46 5.59
CA ILE A 139 5.73 -11.19 4.17
C ILE A 139 6.42 -12.38 3.51
N GLY A 140 6.21 -12.53 2.21
CA GLY A 140 6.71 -13.65 1.42
C GLY A 140 6.05 -13.68 0.04
N PRO A 141 6.69 -14.31 -0.97
CA PRO A 141 6.16 -14.37 -2.33
C PRO A 141 4.79 -15.06 -2.43
N ASP A 142 4.47 -15.90 -1.46
CA ASP A 142 3.27 -16.71 -1.32
C ASP A 142 2.43 -16.35 -0.07
N ILE A 143 2.83 -15.29 0.65
CA ILE A 143 2.18 -14.85 1.90
C ILE A 143 1.67 -13.42 1.77
N ASP A 144 2.56 -12.47 1.52
CA ASP A 144 2.25 -11.06 1.35
C ASP A 144 3.41 -10.33 0.64
N ILE A 145 3.07 -9.58 -0.41
CA ILE A 145 4.02 -9.03 -1.36
C ILE A 145 3.91 -7.49 -1.36
N PRO A 146 4.77 -6.78 -0.61
CA PRO A 146 4.81 -5.33 -0.62
C PRO A 146 5.09 -4.67 -1.99
N ALA A 147 4.88 -3.36 -2.05
CA ALA A 147 5.09 -2.53 -3.25
C ALA A 147 5.39 -1.07 -2.86
N PRO A 148 5.76 -0.22 -3.82
CA PRO A 148 5.79 1.22 -3.61
C PRO A 148 4.41 1.81 -3.30
N ASP A 149 4.41 2.91 -2.56
CA ASP A 149 3.31 3.84 -2.33
C ASP A 149 3.88 5.26 -2.14
N VAL A 150 3.13 6.18 -1.51
CA VAL A 150 3.58 7.56 -1.28
C VAL A 150 4.92 7.55 -0.52
N ASN A 151 5.88 8.29 -1.10
CA ASN A 151 7.28 8.42 -0.66
C ASN A 151 8.08 7.12 -0.54
N THR A 152 7.65 6.03 -1.18
CA THR A 152 8.48 4.85 -1.39
C THR A 152 8.59 4.54 -2.88
N ASN A 153 9.67 3.88 -3.28
CA ASN A 153 10.04 3.73 -4.69
C ASN A 153 10.86 2.45 -4.91
N ALA A 154 11.45 2.31 -6.10
CA ALA A 154 12.27 1.17 -6.46
C ALA A 154 13.46 0.95 -5.50
N GLN A 155 14.09 2.02 -5.02
CA GLN A 155 15.20 1.91 -4.06
C GLN A 155 14.73 1.32 -2.72
N ILE A 156 13.58 1.76 -2.20
CA ILE A 156 13.00 1.19 -0.98
C ILE A 156 12.69 -0.30 -1.17
N MET A 157 12.12 -0.67 -2.32
CA MET A 157 11.81 -2.08 -2.62
C MET A 157 13.08 -2.92 -2.75
N ALA A 158 14.16 -2.37 -3.29
CA ALA A 158 15.46 -3.05 -3.35
C ALA A 158 15.98 -3.37 -1.95
N TRP A 159 15.95 -2.41 -1.02
CA TRP A 159 16.38 -2.64 0.36
C TRP A 159 15.51 -3.67 1.10
N ILE A 160 14.19 -3.68 0.87
CA ILE A 160 13.29 -4.69 1.46
C ILE A 160 13.59 -6.08 0.89
N MET A 161 13.75 -6.19 -0.44
CA MET A 161 14.08 -7.45 -1.11
C MET A 161 15.40 -8.02 -0.61
N ASP A 162 16.42 -7.17 -0.52
CA ASP A 162 17.75 -7.54 -0.03
C ASP A 162 17.68 -8.00 1.43
N THR A 163 17.05 -7.20 2.30
CA THR A 163 16.90 -7.54 3.72
C THR A 163 16.18 -8.87 3.90
N TYR A 164 15.07 -9.09 3.19
CA TYR A 164 14.34 -10.35 3.25
C TYR A 164 15.20 -11.52 2.76
N SER A 165 15.86 -11.36 1.62
CA SER A 165 16.68 -12.41 0.99
C SER A 165 17.84 -12.82 1.89
N MET A 166 18.55 -11.86 2.47
CA MET A 166 19.66 -12.12 3.39
C MET A 166 19.20 -12.86 4.65
N ASN A 167 18.04 -12.49 5.22
CA ASN A 167 17.48 -13.18 6.38
C ASN A 167 16.95 -14.59 6.05
N LYS A 168 16.57 -14.86 4.79
CA LYS A 168 16.15 -16.21 4.34
C LYS A 168 17.32 -17.06 3.82
N GLY A 169 18.53 -16.51 3.72
CA GLY A 169 19.71 -17.21 3.23
C GLY A 169 19.70 -17.50 1.72
N ARG A 170 18.82 -16.85 0.95
CA ARG A 170 18.73 -16.99 -0.52
C ARG A 170 18.07 -15.79 -1.16
N ALA A 171 18.37 -15.53 -2.44
CA ALA A 171 17.68 -14.49 -3.20
C ALA A 171 16.19 -14.82 -3.36
N VAL A 172 15.31 -13.90 -2.97
CA VAL A 172 13.85 -14.02 -3.16
C VAL A 172 13.28 -12.77 -3.84
N PRO A 173 13.48 -12.59 -5.17
CA PRO A 173 13.00 -11.40 -5.87
C PRO A 173 11.48 -11.20 -5.79
N GLY A 174 10.71 -12.28 -5.67
CA GLY A 174 9.25 -12.26 -5.62
C GLY A 174 8.64 -11.68 -4.34
N VAL A 175 9.43 -11.41 -3.29
CA VAL A 175 8.89 -10.90 -2.02
C VAL A 175 8.31 -9.49 -2.14
N VAL A 176 8.77 -8.68 -3.10
CA VAL A 176 8.24 -7.35 -3.37
C VAL A 176 8.11 -7.07 -4.87
N THR A 177 7.19 -6.20 -5.23
CA THR A 177 7.04 -5.66 -6.60
C THR A 177 7.52 -4.21 -6.69
N GLY A 178 7.73 -3.69 -7.89
CA GLY A 178 8.19 -2.30 -8.07
C GLY A 178 9.67 -2.10 -7.76
N LYS A 179 10.46 -3.17 -7.94
CA LYS A 179 11.92 -3.16 -7.84
C LYS A 179 12.57 -2.50 -9.08
N PRO A 180 13.86 -2.10 -9.00
CA PRO A 180 14.67 -1.80 -10.18
C PRO A 180 14.72 -2.98 -11.16
N ILE A 181 14.90 -2.70 -12.45
CA ILE A 181 14.91 -3.71 -13.51
C ILE A 181 16.05 -4.71 -13.27
N GLU A 182 17.19 -4.22 -12.82
CA GLU A 182 18.44 -4.93 -12.57
C GLU A 182 18.29 -6.06 -11.54
N ILE A 183 17.27 -5.99 -10.67
CA ILE A 183 17.01 -7.00 -9.62
C ILE A 183 15.63 -7.65 -9.76
N GLY A 184 15.12 -7.76 -10.99
CA GLY A 184 13.86 -8.44 -11.31
C GLY A 184 12.62 -7.54 -11.18
N GLY A 185 12.78 -6.25 -11.49
CA GLY A 185 11.68 -5.33 -11.74
C GLY A 185 11.08 -5.54 -13.14
N SER A 186 9.81 -5.16 -13.31
CA SER A 186 9.14 -5.26 -14.61
C SER A 186 9.26 -3.95 -15.39
N VAL A 187 9.61 -4.05 -16.67
CA VAL A 187 9.57 -2.92 -17.61
C VAL A 187 8.15 -2.34 -17.67
N GLY A 188 8.03 -1.02 -17.69
CA GLY A 188 6.73 -0.33 -17.73
C GLY A 188 6.01 -0.23 -16.38
N ARG A 189 6.51 -0.85 -15.30
CA ARG A 189 5.87 -0.80 -13.97
C ARG A 189 5.71 0.62 -13.42
N ASN A 190 6.67 1.51 -13.71
CA ASN A 190 6.70 2.89 -13.22
C ASN A 190 5.53 3.71 -13.79
N SER A 191 5.19 3.54 -15.07
CA SER A 191 4.10 4.26 -15.72
C SER A 191 2.75 3.52 -15.68
N ALA A 192 2.72 2.27 -15.22
CA ALA A 192 1.54 1.40 -15.28
C ALA A 192 0.29 2.01 -14.64
N THR A 193 0.41 2.64 -13.46
CA THR A 193 -0.76 3.24 -12.78
C THR A 193 -1.33 4.43 -13.58
N GLY A 194 -0.46 5.33 -14.06
CA GLY A 194 -0.88 6.49 -14.85
C GLY A 194 -1.43 6.09 -16.22
N ARG A 195 -0.81 5.11 -16.87
CA ARG A 195 -1.30 4.55 -18.13
C ARG A 195 -2.65 3.85 -17.96
N GLY A 196 -2.85 3.14 -16.85
CA GLY A 196 -4.14 2.54 -16.51
C GLY A 196 -5.24 3.59 -16.32
N LEU A 197 -4.93 4.73 -15.68
CA LEU A 197 -5.87 5.85 -15.57
C LEU A 197 -6.25 6.41 -16.95
N TYR A 198 -5.27 6.60 -17.84
CA TYR A 198 -5.53 7.00 -19.21
C TYR A 198 -6.50 6.03 -19.92
N PHE A 199 -6.26 4.72 -19.87
CA PHE A 199 -7.15 3.74 -20.50
C PHE A 199 -8.58 3.76 -19.95
N VAL A 200 -8.75 4.00 -18.65
CA VAL A 200 -10.08 4.12 -18.04
C VAL A 200 -10.78 5.40 -18.51
N ILE A 201 -10.07 6.53 -18.60
CA ILE A 201 -10.62 7.79 -19.10
C ILE A 201 -11.00 7.67 -20.57
N ASP A 202 -10.13 7.06 -21.38
CA ASP A 202 -10.34 6.84 -22.81
C ASP A 202 -11.61 6.01 -23.05
N ALA A 203 -11.73 4.85 -22.39
CA ALA A 203 -12.93 4.01 -22.47
C ALA A 203 -14.20 4.70 -21.94
N MET A 204 -14.06 5.58 -20.93
CA MET A 204 -15.18 6.40 -20.44
C MET A 204 -15.61 7.44 -21.47
N CYS A 205 -14.66 8.13 -22.09
CA CYS A 205 -14.90 9.10 -23.15
C CYS A 205 -15.61 8.46 -24.34
N GLU A 206 -15.15 7.29 -24.80
CA GLU A 206 -15.85 6.50 -25.83
C GLU A 206 -17.30 6.18 -25.44
N LYS A 207 -17.52 5.69 -24.21
CA LYS A 207 -18.86 5.33 -23.71
C LYS A 207 -19.80 6.53 -23.61
N LEU A 208 -19.26 7.71 -23.28
CA LEU A 208 -20.04 8.96 -23.14
C LEU A 208 -20.07 9.79 -24.43
N ASN A 209 -19.48 9.30 -25.52
CA ASN A 209 -19.34 10.01 -26.80
C ASN A 209 -18.67 11.41 -26.64
N ILE A 210 -17.66 11.48 -25.77
CA ILE A 210 -16.83 12.67 -25.53
C ILE A 210 -15.51 12.49 -26.28
N LYS A 211 -15.11 13.46 -27.10
CA LYS A 211 -13.77 13.48 -27.72
C LYS A 211 -12.74 13.90 -26.68
N LEU A 212 -11.79 13.02 -26.37
CA LEU A 212 -10.79 13.27 -25.33
C LEU A 212 -9.82 14.39 -25.72
N GLU A 213 -9.46 14.50 -26.99
CA GLU A 213 -8.52 15.48 -27.53
C GLU A 213 -9.02 16.92 -27.40
N SER A 214 -10.33 17.11 -27.27
CA SER A 214 -10.93 18.43 -27.06
C SER A 214 -11.16 18.78 -25.59
N GLN A 215 -10.71 17.94 -24.64
CA GLN A 215 -10.91 18.18 -23.21
C GLN A 215 -9.69 18.82 -22.55
N THR A 216 -9.95 19.71 -21.60
CA THR A 216 -8.93 20.22 -20.67
C THR A 216 -8.80 19.26 -19.49
N ILE A 217 -7.57 18.81 -19.23
CA ILE A 217 -7.28 17.88 -18.13
C ILE A 217 -6.54 18.60 -17.00
N ILE A 218 -7.00 18.42 -15.76
CA ILE A 218 -6.32 18.90 -14.55
C ILE A 218 -5.80 17.70 -13.79
N VAL A 219 -4.49 17.67 -13.52
CA VAL A 219 -3.84 16.62 -12.73
C VAL A 219 -3.36 17.20 -11.41
N GLN A 220 -3.81 16.63 -10.30
CA GLN A 220 -3.33 16.99 -8.96
C GLN A 220 -2.38 15.91 -8.42
N GLY A 221 -1.16 16.32 -8.12
CA GLY A 221 -0.10 15.45 -7.58
C GLY A 221 0.97 15.10 -8.61
N PHE A 222 2.06 15.87 -8.61
CA PHE A 222 3.23 15.69 -9.47
C PHE A 222 4.49 16.10 -8.70
N TRP A 223 5.22 15.13 -8.17
CA TRP A 223 6.40 15.32 -7.31
C TRP A 223 7.34 14.13 -7.39
#